data_AF-A0A454CRK3-F1
#
_entry.id   AF-A0A454CRK3-F1
#
_cell.length_a   1.000
_cell.length_b   1.000
_cell.length_c   1.000
_cell.angle_alpha   90.00
_cell.angle_beta   90.00
_cell.angle_gamma   90.00
#
_symmetry.space_group_name_H-M   'P 1'
#
loop_
_entity.id
_entity.type
_entity.pdbx_description
1 polymer ?
#
loop_
_entity_poly.entity_id
_entity_poly.type
_entity_poly.pdbx_seq_one_letter_code
_entity_poly.pdbx_strand_id
1 'polypeptide(L)' 'MEQAAEKQGLECKIDALSVNAFDEAIKEYDVCLLGPQVRFQLEELRKTAQEHGKNIDAISPQAYGMMKGE' A
#
# COMPACT_ATOMS: atom_id res chain seq x y z
N MET A 1 -9.44 -2.62 6.50
CA MET A 1 -9.28 -1.51 5.53
C MET A 1 -10.52 -1.44 4.67
N GLU A 2 -10.95 -2.54 4.06
CA GLU A 2 -12.23 -2.60 3.31
C GLU A 2 -13.44 -2.19 4.16
N GLN A 3 -13.55 -2.67 5.41
CA GLN A 3 -14.64 -2.26 6.31
C GLN A 3 -14.65 -0.77 6.67
N ALA A 4 -13.50 -0.09 6.62
CA ALA A 4 -13.45 1.36 6.88
C ALA A 4 -13.79 2.16 5.62
N ALA A 5 -13.33 1.70 4.45
CA ALA A 5 -13.73 2.24 3.16
C ALA A 5 -15.26 2.12 2.98
N GLU A 6 -15.86 0.97 3.28
CA GLU A 6 -17.32 0.78 3.31
C GLU A 6 -18.01 1.73 4.31
N LYS A 7 -17.45 1.90 5.52
CA LYS A 7 -17.99 2.85 6.51
C LYS A 7 -17.91 4.31 6.06
N GLN A 8 -16.92 4.65 5.23
CA GLN A 8 -16.78 5.99 4.65
C GLN A 8 -17.51 6.15 3.31
N GLY A 9 -18.15 5.08 2.79
CA GLY A 9 -18.82 5.09 1.48
C GLY A 9 -17.85 5.24 0.30
N LEU A 10 -16.59 4.88 0.50
CA LEU A 10 -15.53 4.94 -0.51
C LEU A 10 -15.41 3.58 -1.19
N GLU A 11 -15.68 3.53 -2.49
CA GLU A 11 -15.40 2.38 -3.33
C GLU A 11 -13.89 2.31 -3.60
N CYS A 12 -13.16 1.69 -2.67
CA CYS A 12 -11.73 1.47 -2.79
C CYS A 12 -11.44 -0.02 -2.96
N LYS A 13 -10.71 -0.36 -4.02
CA LYS A 13 -10.22 -1.71 -4.26
C LYS A 13 -8.90 -1.89 -3.51
N ILE A 14 -8.88 -2.79 -2.53
CA ILE A 14 -7.71 -3.07 -1.70
C ILE A 14 -7.24 -4.49 -2.01
N ASP A 15 -6.10 -4.61 -2.67
CA ASP A 15 -5.50 -5.90 -3.01
C ASP A 15 -4.14 -6.05 -2.32
N ALA A 16 -3.89 -7.25 -1.81
CA ALA A 16 -2.61 -7.63 -1.23
C ALA A 16 -1.80 -8.40 -2.29
N LEU A 17 -0.82 -7.71 -2.88
CA LEU A 17 0.07 -8.26 -3.89
C LEU A 17 1.47 -8.49 -3.33
N SER A 18 2.21 -9.42 -3.93
CA SER A 18 3.63 -9.62 -3.60
C SER A 18 4.47 -8.45 -4.10
N VAL A 19 5.60 -8.16 -3.45
CA VAL A 19 6.48 -7.06 -3.84
C VAL A 19 6.98 -7.18 -5.29
N ASN A 20 7.10 -8.40 -5.81
CA ASN A 20 7.47 -8.66 -7.20
C ASN A 20 6.43 -8.13 -8.21
N ALA A 21 5.16 -8.06 -7.81
CA ALA A 21 4.08 -7.52 -8.63
C ALA A 21 3.93 -6.00 -8.45
N PHE A 22 4.80 -5.34 -7.68
CA PHE A 22 4.73 -3.90 -7.43
C PHE A 22 4.83 -3.07 -8.72
N ASP A 23 5.66 -3.46 -9.68
CA ASP A 23 5.85 -2.71 -10.93
C ASP A 23 4.60 -2.69 -11.83
N GLU A 24 3.79 -3.75 -11.78
CA GLU A 24 2.48 -3.78 -12.43
C GLU A 24 1.44 -3.05 -11.56
N ALA A 25 1.44 -3.30 -10.26
CA ALA A 25 0.52 -2.66 -9.32
C ALA A 25 0.65 -1.12 -9.32
N ILE A 26 1.86 -0.56 -9.35
CA ILE A 26 2.06 0.88 -9.33
C ILE A 26 1.49 1.59 -10.57
N LYS A 27 1.26 0.85 -11.66
CA LYS A 27 0.62 1.36 -12.89
C LYS A 27 -0.90 1.35 -12.79
N GLU A 28 -1.47 0.35 -12.11
CA GLU A 28 -2.92 0.19 -11.96
C GLU A 28 -3.51 0.89 -10.74
N TYR A 29 -2.77 0.94 -9.62
CA TYR A 29 -3.22 1.50 -8.35
C TYR A 29 -2.70 2.93 -8.15
N ASP A 30 -3.38 3.71 -7.32
CA ASP A 30 -3.00 5.09 -6.99
C ASP A 30 -2.11 5.18 -5.75
N VAL A 31 -2.32 4.27 -4.80
CA VAL A 31 -1.63 4.26 -3.51
C VAL A 31 -1.15 2.85 -3.23
N CYS A 32 0.13 2.72 -2.87
CA CYS A 32 0.71 1.46 -2.46
C CYS A 32 1.14 1.51 -0.99
N LEU A 33 0.87 0.42 -0.28
CA LEU A 33 1.25 0.28 1.12
C LEU A 33 2.13 -0.95 1.29
N LEU A 34 3.32 -0.75 1.85
CA LEU A 34 4.29 -1.80 2.14
C LEU A 34 4.09 -2.36 3.54
N GLY A 35 4.12 -3.69 3.65
CA GLY A 35 4.14 -4.34 4.95
C GLY A 35 5.39 -3.96 5.76
N PRO A 36 5.30 -3.93 7.10
CA PRO A 36 6.43 -3.56 7.96
C PRO A 36 7.65 -4.49 7.77
N GLN A 37 7.42 -5.74 7.33
CA GLN A 37 8.47 -6.72 7.07
C GLN A 37 9.41 -6.33 5.90
N VAL A 38 8.90 -5.58 4.92
CA VAL A 38 9.63 -5.18 3.70
C VAL A 38 9.91 -3.68 3.66
N ARG A 39 9.88 -3.01 4.81
CA ARG A 39 10.14 -1.57 4.94
C ARG A 39 11.50 -1.16 4.37
N PHE A 40 12.50 -2.04 4.38
CA PHE A 40 13.81 -1.75 3.78
C PHE A 40 13.72 -1.55 2.25
N GLN A 41 12.76 -2.19 1.58
CA GLN A 41 12.51 -2.01 0.14
C GLN A 41 11.70 -0.74 -0.16
N LEU A 42 11.11 -0.08 0.86
CA LEU A 42 10.35 1.16 0.69
C LEU A 42 11.17 2.20 -0.03
N GLU A 43 12.45 2.36 0.31
CA GLU A 43 13.27 3.41 -0.27
C GLU A 43 13.52 3.19 -1.77
N GLU A 44 13.68 1.94 -2.18
CA GLU A 44 13.84 1.54 -3.58
C GLU A 44 12.52 1.70 -4.35
N LEU A 45 11.44 1.12 -3.82
CA LEU A 45 10.11 1.17 -4.43
C LEU A 45 9.55 2.60 -4.48
N ARG A 46 9.97 3.47 -3.54
CA ARG A 46 9.62 4.89 -3.53
C ARG A 46 10.25 5.65 -4.69
N LYS A 47 11.44 5.26 -5.15
CA LYS A 47 12.03 5.85 -6.36
C LYS A 47 11.18 5.48 -7.57
N THR A 48 10.86 4.19 -7.74
CA THR A 48 9.99 3.71 -8.81
C THR A 48 8.61 4.38 -8.76
N ALA A 49 7.99 4.45 -7.58
CA ALA A 49 6.71 5.14 -7.40
C ALA A 49 6.79 6.62 -7.80
N GLN A 50 7.86 7.33 -7.43
CA GLN A 50 8.08 8.72 -7.84
C GLN A 50 8.22 8.89 -9.34
N GLU A 51 8.89 7.96 -10.04
CA GLU A 51 8.98 7.98 -11.50
C GLU A 51 7.60 7.85 -12.15
N HIS A 52 6.70 7.09 -11.53
CA HIS A 52 5.30 6.96 -11.94
C HIS A 52 4.37 8.08 -11.40
N GLY A 53 4.88 8.98 -10.55
CA GLY A 53 4.07 10.02 -9.90
C GLY A 53 3.09 9.48 -8.85
N LYS A 54 3.38 8.32 -8.27
CA LYS A 54 2.52 7.57 -7.34
C LYS A 54 3.07 7.59 -5.92
N ASN A 55 2.18 7.41 -4.95
CA ASN A 55 2.53 7.44 -3.53
C ASN A 55 2.70 6.02 -2.98
N ILE A 56 3.79 5.84 -2.23
CA ILE A 56 4.05 4.60 -1.50
C ILE A 56 4.47 4.92 -0.07
N ASP A 57 3.90 4.18 0.89
CA ASP A 57 4.24 4.30 2.30
C ASP A 57 4.33 2.92 2.95
N ALA A 58 4.95 2.81 4.13
CA ALA A 58 5.03 1.56 4.87
C ALA A 58 4.03 1.55 6.03
N ILE A 59 3.23 0.50 6.11
CA ILE A 59 2.29 0.29 7.19
C ILE A 59 3.06 0.12 8.50
N SER A 60 2.70 0.92 9.50
CA SER A 60 3.27 0.78 10.83
C SER A 60 2.93 -0.58 11.43
N PRO A 61 3.89 -1.28 12.07
CA PRO A 61 3.65 -2.60 12.65
C PRO A 61 2.57 -2.59 13.73
N GLN A 62 2.33 -1.46 14.39
CA GLN A 62 1.21 -1.29 15.32
C GLN A 62 -0.14 -1.29 14.60
N ALA A 63 -0.27 -0.61 13.47
CA ALA A 63 -1.50 -0.58 12.67
C ALA A 63 -1.79 -1.95 12.04
N TYR A 64 -0.74 -2.61 11.53
CA TYR A 64 -0.83 -3.95 10.97
C TYR A 64 -1.20 -5.00 12.04
N GLY A 65 -0.53 -4.98 13.19
CA GLY A 65 -0.76 -5.93 14.28
C GLY A 65 -2.08 -5.73 15.02
N MET A 66 -2.61 -4.51 15.05
CA MET A 66 -3.93 -4.23 15.61
C MET A 66 -5.08 -4.52 14.62
N MET A 67 -4.79 -4.96 13.39
CA MET A 67 -5.77 -5.07 12.29
C MET A 67 -6.66 -3.82 12.15
N LYS A 68 -6.13 -2.65 12.55
CA LYS A 68 -6.82 -1.38 12.44
C LYS A 68 -6.67 -0.91 11.01
N GLY A 69 -7.54 -1.40 10.15
CA GLY A 69 -7.72 -0.85 8.83
C GLY A 69 -8.85 0.17 8.83
N GLU A 70 -8.72 1.18 9.69
CA GLU A 70 -9.47 2.44 9.68
C GLU A 70 -8.71 3.50 8.89
#